data_AF-A0A958JHW1-F1
#
_entry.id   AF-A0A958JHW1-F1
#
_cell.length_a   1.000
_cell.length_b   1.000
_cell.length_c   1.000
_cell.angle_alpha   90.00
_cell.angle_beta   90.00
_cell.angle_gamma   90.00
#
_symmetry.space_group_name_H-M   'P 1'
#
loop_
_entity.id
_entity.type
_entity.pdbx_description
1 polymer ?
#
loop_
_entity_poly.entity_id
_entity_poly.type
_entity_poly.pdbx_seq_one_letter_code
_entity_poly.pdbx_strand_id
1 'polypeptide(L)'
;TFGSSPINVLKASVWGMSFPWQLTVSSLLGVVCMTAPSWFGIDIHTTAADLAHLGGALILTVSVISMAEVLRLCRIINILLAIAVATCPWFLQGSPVGFQLFTSAVGSSVLLLSIPRGVVTETYGSWDRFVR
;
A
#
# COMPACT_ATOMS: atom_id res chain seq x y z
N THR A 1 16.47 -19.66 23.62
CA THR A 1 16.28 -18.68 24.73
C THR A 1 14.92 -18.01 24.54
N PHE A 2 13.86 -18.61 25.06
CA PHE A 2 12.46 -18.14 24.92
C PHE A 2 12.02 -17.39 26.18
N GLY A 3 12.60 -16.21 26.41
CA GLY A 3 12.32 -15.40 27.61
C GLY A 3 12.62 -13.91 27.45
N SER A 4 12.73 -13.40 26.22
CA SER A 4 12.88 -11.97 25.98
C SER A 4 11.55 -11.25 26.20
N SER A 5 11.59 -10.08 26.84
CA SER A 5 10.44 -9.18 26.95
C SER A 5 9.83 -8.92 25.56
N PRO A 6 8.50 -8.92 25.39
CA PRO A 6 7.83 -8.66 24.10
C PRO A 6 8.32 -7.40 23.40
N ILE A 7 8.71 -6.38 24.18
CA ILE A 7 9.27 -5.12 23.69
C ILE A 7 10.61 -5.32 22.99
N ASN A 8 11.46 -6.22 23.49
CA ASN A 8 12.76 -6.51 22.88
C ASN A 8 12.60 -7.25 21.54
N VAL A 9 11.56 -8.10 21.42
CA VAL A 9 11.22 -8.76 20.16
C VAL A 9 10.72 -7.73 19.14
N LEU A 10 9.81 -6.84 19.53
CA LEU A 10 9.34 -5.75 18.67
C LEU A 10 10.48 -4.84 18.20
N LYS A 11 11.38 -4.45 19.12
CA LYS A 11 12.53 -3.60 18.77
C LYS A 11 13.46 -4.30 17.77
N ALA A 12 13.64 -5.60 17.89
CA ALA A 12 14.40 -6.39 16.93
C ALA A 12 13.69 -6.50 15.57
N SER A 13 12.35 -6.58 15.53
CA SER A 13 11.58 -6.60 14.27
C SER A 13 11.59 -5.26 13.53
N VAL A 14 11.75 -4.14 14.25
CA VAL A 14 11.87 -2.80 13.66
C VAL A 14 13.28 -2.52 13.13
N TRP A 15 14.28 -3.28 13.57
CA TRP A 15 15.63 -3.17 13.04
C TRP A 15 15.68 -3.67 11.58
N GLY A 16 16.18 -2.83 10.67
CA GLY A 16 16.13 -3.07 9.22
C GLY A 16 14.83 -2.63 8.52
N MET A 17 13.91 -1.98 9.25
CA MET A 17 12.79 -1.25 8.65
C MET A 17 13.10 0.25 8.60
N SER A 18 12.65 0.87 7.52
CA SER A 18 12.58 2.31 7.34
C SER A 18 11.12 2.74 7.21
N PHE A 19 10.76 3.89 7.78
CA PHE A 19 9.41 4.45 7.63
C PHE A 19 9.41 5.69 6.73
N PRO A 20 9.64 5.53 5.41
CA PRO A 20 9.58 6.66 4.48
C PRO A 20 8.14 7.17 4.42
N TRP A 21 7.98 8.49 4.55
CA TRP A 21 6.66 9.11 4.64
C TRP A 21 5.76 8.77 3.44
N GLN A 22 6.36 8.53 2.26
CA GLN A 22 5.61 8.15 1.07
C GLN A 22 4.90 6.81 1.23
N LEU A 23 5.56 5.80 1.80
CA LEU A 23 4.94 4.49 2.05
C LEU A 23 3.93 4.57 3.19
N THR A 24 4.19 5.39 4.22
CA THR A 24 3.24 5.62 5.31
C THR A 24 1.94 6.25 4.80
N VAL A 25 2.03 7.26 3.93
CA VAL A 25 0.87 7.88 3.30
C VAL A 25 0.17 6.89 2.36
N SER A 26 0.91 6.12 1.56
CA SER A 26 0.31 5.06 0.72
C SER A 26 -0.43 4.00 1.55
N SER A 27 0.10 3.60 2.70
CA SER A 27 -0.59 2.70 3.64
C SER A 27 -1.91 3.31 4.12
N LEU A 28 -1.90 4.57 4.54
CA LEU A 28 -3.11 5.27 4.98
C LEU A 28 -4.13 5.40 3.85
N LEU A 29 -3.69 5.74 2.64
CA LEU A 29 -4.54 5.80 1.45
C LEU A 29 -5.15 4.43 1.11
N GLY A 30 -4.42 3.33 1.32
CA GLY A 30 -4.97 1.98 1.21
C GLY A 30 -6.13 1.74 2.16
N VAL A 31 -5.98 2.09 3.45
CA VAL A 31 -7.04 1.99 4.46
C VAL A 31 -8.25 2.86 4.10
N VAL A 32 -8.00 4.10 3.65
CA VAL A 32 -9.04 5.03 3.20
C VAL A 32 -9.79 4.49 1.97
N CYS A 33 -9.08 3.86 1.03
CA CYS A 33 -9.71 3.22 -0.12
C CYS A 33 -10.67 2.12 0.31
N MET A 34 -10.31 1.31 1.32
CA MET A 34 -11.15 0.24 1.84
C MET A 34 -12.47 0.76 2.42
N THR A 35 -12.55 1.99 2.90
CA THR A 35 -13.78 2.56 3.47
C THR A 35 -14.60 3.36 2.46
N ALA A 36 -14.07 3.57 1.25
CA ALA A 36 -14.71 4.37 0.20
C ALA A 36 -16.11 3.86 -0.20
N PRO A 37 -16.38 2.55 -0.35
CA PRO A 37 -17.72 2.07 -0.72
C PRO A 37 -18.81 2.57 0.24
N SER A 38 -18.50 2.63 1.54
CA SER A 38 -19.42 3.12 2.58
C SER A 38 -19.73 4.62 2.44
N TRP A 39 -18.79 5.44 1.97
CA TRP A 39 -19.00 6.88 1.78
C TRP A 39 -19.88 7.20 0.58
N PHE A 40 -19.85 6.35 -0.44
CA PHE A 40 -20.59 6.53 -1.69
C PHE A 40 -21.87 5.67 -1.77
N GLY A 41 -22.25 4.99 -0.68
CA GLY A 41 -23.47 4.17 -0.63
C GLY A 41 -23.46 2.98 -1.57
N ILE A 42 -22.28 2.43 -1.86
CA ILE A 42 -22.11 1.26 -2.72
C ILE A 42 -22.37 -0.01 -1.90
N ASP A 43 -23.23 -0.89 -2.43
CA ASP A 43 -23.53 -2.17 -1.80
C ASP A 43 -22.28 -3.07 -1.74
N ILE A 44 -22.09 -3.76 -0.61
CA ILE A 44 -20.89 -4.54 -0.32
C ILE A 44 -20.69 -5.74 -1.25
N HIS A 45 -21.76 -6.22 -1.90
CA HIS A 45 -21.71 -7.35 -2.83
C HIS A 45 -21.38 -6.93 -4.28
N THR A 46 -21.10 -5.65 -4.50
CA THR A 46 -20.73 -5.15 -5.83
C THR A 46 -19.25 -5.32 -6.11
N THR A 47 -18.91 -5.55 -7.38
CA THR A 47 -17.51 -5.60 -7.84
C THR A 47 -16.75 -4.30 -7.55
N ALA A 48 -17.44 -3.16 -7.48
CA ALA A 48 -16.83 -1.88 -7.13
C ALA A 48 -16.39 -1.84 -5.66
N ALA A 49 -17.21 -2.39 -4.75
CA ALA A 49 -16.84 -2.54 -3.35
C ALA A 49 -15.68 -3.53 -3.19
N ASP A 50 -15.73 -4.69 -3.85
CA ASP A 50 -14.64 -5.67 -3.82
C ASP A 50 -13.31 -5.07 -4.29
N LEU A 51 -13.33 -4.29 -5.38
CA LEU A 51 -12.15 -3.63 -5.90
C LEU A 51 -11.55 -2.64 -4.89
N ALA A 52 -12.38 -1.85 -4.19
CA ALA A 52 -11.90 -0.90 -3.19
C ALA A 52 -11.38 -1.58 -1.93
N HIS A 53 -12.09 -2.58 -1.41
CA HIS A 53 -11.67 -3.35 -0.24
C HIS A 53 -10.39 -4.13 -0.51
N LEU A 54 -10.36 -4.92 -1.58
CA LEU A 54 -9.20 -5.74 -1.93
C LEU A 54 -8.03 -4.88 -2.40
N GLY A 55 -8.28 -3.92 -3.30
CA GLY A 55 -7.26 -3.02 -3.82
C GLY A 55 -6.62 -2.18 -2.71
N GLY A 56 -7.44 -1.62 -1.81
CA GLY A 56 -6.97 -0.89 -0.64
C GLY A 56 -6.15 -1.75 0.32
N ALA A 57 -6.61 -2.97 0.62
CA ALA A 57 -5.89 -3.92 1.48
C ALA A 57 -4.53 -4.34 0.89
N LEU A 58 -4.48 -4.57 -0.43
CA LEU A 58 -3.24 -4.91 -1.12
C LEU A 58 -2.26 -3.73 -1.11
N ILE A 59 -2.72 -2.50 -1.39
CA ILE A 59 -1.89 -1.29 -1.31
C ILE A 59 -1.32 -1.13 0.10
N LEU A 60 -2.15 -1.29 1.14
CA LEU A 60 -1.72 -1.24 2.54
C LEU A 60 -0.61 -2.26 2.80
N THR A 61 -0.87 -3.52 2.46
CA THR A 61 0.04 -4.65 2.72
C THR A 61 1.37 -4.46 2.01
N VAL A 62 1.34 -4.17 0.70
CA VAL A 62 2.53 -3.94 -0.12
C VAL A 62 3.32 -2.74 0.40
N SER A 63 2.64 -1.65 0.79
CA SER A 63 3.31 -0.47 1.36
C SER A 63 4.03 -0.81 2.67
N VAL A 64 3.40 -1.57 3.57
CA VAL A 64 3.99 -1.98 4.85
C VAL A 64 5.17 -2.93 4.65
N ILE A 65 5.05 -3.97 3.82
CA ILE A 65 6.20 -4.88 3.59
C ILE A 65 7.37 -4.13 2.92
N SER A 66 7.08 -3.13 2.07
CA SER A 66 8.12 -2.33 1.42
C SER A 66 8.87 -1.38 2.37
N MET A 67 8.39 -1.23 3.61
CA MET A 67 9.13 -0.52 4.67
C MET A 67 10.36 -1.31 5.13
N ALA A 68 10.31 -2.64 5.03
CA ALA A 68 11.50 -3.46 5.20
C ALA A 68 12.50 -3.17 4.08
N GLU A 69 13.72 -2.81 4.44
CA GLU A 69 14.74 -2.34 3.50
C GLU A 69 15.10 -3.42 2.46
N VAL A 70 15.12 -4.69 2.87
CA VAL A 70 15.31 -5.85 1.97
C VAL A 70 14.19 -6.00 0.94
N LEU A 71 12.97 -5.59 1.28
CA LEU A 71 11.78 -5.70 0.43
C LEU A 71 11.40 -4.36 -0.21
N ARG A 72 12.28 -3.36 -0.20
CA ARG A 72 12.01 -2.00 -0.70
C ARG A 72 11.52 -1.98 -2.15
N LEU A 73 11.95 -2.95 -2.96
CA LEU A 73 11.51 -3.12 -4.36
C LEU A 73 10.03 -3.48 -4.50
N CYS A 74 9.40 -4.05 -3.47
CA CYS A 74 7.97 -4.39 -3.48
C CYS A 74 7.07 -3.16 -3.72
N ARG A 75 7.56 -1.93 -3.49
CA ARG A 75 6.78 -0.71 -3.79
C ARG A 75 6.40 -0.59 -5.27
N ILE A 76 7.11 -1.26 -6.18
CA ILE A 76 6.76 -1.28 -7.60
C ILE A 76 5.41 -1.99 -7.82
N ILE A 77 5.05 -2.95 -6.96
CA ILE A 77 3.73 -3.60 -7.02
C ILE A 77 2.61 -2.59 -6.77
N ASN A 78 2.83 -1.59 -5.90
CA ASN A 78 1.85 -0.51 -5.69
C ASN A 78 1.59 0.29 -6.97
N ILE A 79 2.53 0.39 -7.91
CA ILE A 79 2.30 1.09 -9.20
C ILE A 79 1.20 0.38 -9.97
N LEU A 80 1.29 -0.95 -10.09
CA LEU A 80 0.28 -1.76 -10.78
C LEU A 80 -1.07 -1.70 -10.07
N LEU A 81 -1.07 -1.85 -8.74
CA LEU A 81 -2.29 -1.76 -7.92
C LEU A 81 -2.94 -0.38 -8.01
N ALA A 82 -2.15 0.69 -7.98
CA ALA A 82 -2.62 2.06 -8.10
C ALA A 82 -3.27 2.33 -9.45
N ILE A 83 -2.68 1.83 -10.54
CA ILE A 83 -3.27 1.94 -11.88
C ILE A 83 -4.60 1.19 -11.92
N ALA A 84 -4.66 -0.04 -11.40
CA ALA A 84 -5.90 -0.82 -11.34
C ALA A 84 -7.00 -0.10 -10.53
N VAL A 85 -6.69 0.36 -9.30
CA VAL A 85 -7.64 1.10 -8.45
C VAL A 85 -8.12 2.40 -9.11
N ALA A 86 -7.24 3.11 -9.83
CA ALA A 86 -7.62 4.33 -10.50
C ALA A 86 -8.50 4.10 -11.75
N THR A 87 -8.31 2.99 -12.46
CA THR A 87 -8.91 2.79 -13.79
C THR A 87 -10.07 1.81 -13.79
N CYS A 88 -10.01 0.72 -13.04
CA CYS A 88 -11.04 -0.32 -13.05
C CYS A 88 -12.46 0.19 -12.77
N PRO A 89 -12.71 1.13 -11.83
CA PRO A 89 -14.07 1.63 -11.54
C PRO A 89 -14.79 2.29 -12.71
N TRP A 90 -14.04 2.81 -13.69
CA TRP A 90 -14.59 3.41 -14.90
C TRP A 90 -15.21 2.39 -15.86
N PHE A 91 -14.80 1.12 -15.74
CA PHE A 91 -15.32 0.02 -16.55
C PHE A 91 -16.45 -0.74 -15.85
N LEU A 92 -16.74 -0.43 -14.58
CA LEU A 92 -17.79 -1.07 -13.80
C LEU A 92 -19.12 -0.33 -13.97
N GLN A 93 -20.14 -1.04 -14.47
CA GLN A 93 -21.48 -0.50 -14.62
C GLN A 93 -22.12 -0.22 -13.26
N GLY A 94 -22.84 0.90 -13.13
CA GLY A 94 -23.51 1.30 -11.89
C GLY A 94 -22.59 1.89 -10.81
N SER A 95 -21.29 2.05 -11.09
CA SER A 95 -20.35 2.72 -10.19
C SER A 95 -20.63 4.24 -10.17
N PRO A 96 -20.87 4.87 -9.00
CA PRO A 96 -21.08 6.30 -8.91
C PRO A 96 -19.86 7.10 -9.40
N VAL A 97 -20.08 8.17 -10.16
CA VAL A 97 -19.00 9.03 -10.68
C VAL A 97 -18.12 9.60 -9.56
N GLY A 98 -18.74 9.94 -8.41
CA GLY A 98 -17.99 10.40 -7.23
C GLY A 98 -16.98 9.36 -6.72
N PHE A 99 -17.37 8.08 -6.71
CA PHE A 99 -16.48 6.99 -6.32
C PHE A 99 -15.35 6.80 -7.33
N GLN A 100 -15.66 6.82 -8.63
CA GLN A 100 -14.65 6.71 -9.70
C GLN A 100 -13.58 7.81 -9.62
N LEU A 101 -14.00 9.06 -9.40
CA LEU A 101 -13.08 10.18 -9.22
C LEU A 101 -12.25 10.02 -7.94
N PHE A 102 -12.88 9.59 -6.85
CA PHE A 102 -12.20 9.37 -5.58
C PHE A 102 -11.12 8.29 -5.68
N THR A 103 -11.46 7.11 -6.20
CA THR A 103 -10.49 6.02 -6.38
C THR A 103 -9.41 6.38 -7.39
N SER A 104 -9.73 7.17 -8.43
CA SER A 104 -8.74 7.74 -9.34
C SER A 104 -7.74 8.63 -8.61
N ALA A 105 -8.22 9.56 -7.77
CA ALA A 105 -7.36 10.45 -6.99
C ALA A 105 -6.48 9.68 -5.99
N VAL A 106 -7.06 8.69 -5.29
CA VAL A 106 -6.32 7.81 -4.37
C VAL A 106 -5.26 7.00 -5.13
N GLY A 107 -5.64 6.34 -6.22
CA GLY A 107 -4.73 5.57 -7.06
C GLY A 107 -3.60 6.42 -7.62
N SER A 108 -3.89 7.59 -8.21
CA SER A 108 -2.85 8.52 -8.69
C SER A 108 -1.92 8.98 -7.58
N SER A 109 -2.44 9.24 -6.37
CA SER A 109 -1.61 9.61 -5.22
C SER A 109 -0.65 8.48 -4.83
N VAL A 110 -1.16 7.25 -4.69
CA VAL A 110 -0.34 6.06 -4.39
C VAL A 110 0.70 5.80 -5.49
N LEU A 111 0.32 5.97 -6.75
CA LEU A 111 1.21 5.85 -7.91
C LEU A 111 2.40 6.80 -7.76
N LEU A 112 2.14 8.08 -7.53
CA LEU A 112 3.18 9.11 -7.37
C LEU A 112 4.06 8.85 -6.15
N LEU A 113 3.45 8.45 -5.02
CA LEU A 113 4.18 8.14 -3.79
C LEU A 113 5.03 6.86 -3.88
N SER A 114 4.74 5.97 -4.82
CA SER A 114 5.51 4.73 -4.99
C SER A 114 6.77 4.90 -5.85
N ILE A 115 6.94 6.06 -6.50
CA ILE A 115 8.11 6.36 -7.35
C ILE A 115 9.36 6.72 -6.53
N PRO A 116 9.30 7.65 -5.54
CA PRO A 116 10.47 8.07 -4.79
C PRO A 116 11.14 6.91 -4.06
N ARG A 117 12.48 6.92 -4.07
CA ARG A 117 13.27 5.93 -3.34
C ARG A 117 13.41 6.36 -1.88
N GLY A 118 13.16 5.42 -0.96
CA GLY A 118 13.57 5.60 0.43
C GLY A 118 15.09 5.52 0.59
N VAL A 119 15.62 6.07 1.68
CA VAL A 119 17.05 5.96 2.03
C VAL A 119 17.37 4.50 2.41
N VAL A 120 18.51 3.99 1.96
CA VAL A 120 19.05 2.68 2.34
C VAL A 120 20.18 2.95 3.33
N THR A 121 20.12 2.35 4.51
CA THR A 121 21.01 2.57 5.65
C THR A 121 21.87 1.35 5.99
N GLU A 122 21.40 0.14 5.71
CA GLU A 122 22.05 -1.10 6.12
C GLU A 122 22.66 -1.86 4.93
N THR A 123 23.63 -2.73 5.20
CA THR A 123 24.25 -3.61 4.20
C THR A 123 23.85 -5.06 4.43
N TYR A 124 23.35 -5.72 3.41
CA TYR A 124 22.82 -7.08 3.39
C TYR A 124 23.69 -8.06 2.58
N GLY A 125 24.91 -7.65 2.20
CA GLY A 125 25.89 -8.51 1.54
C GLY A 125 25.42 -8.94 0.15
N SER A 126 25.24 -10.24 -0.08
CA SER A 126 24.83 -10.76 -1.40
C SER A 126 23.45 -10.28 -1.86
N TRP A 127 22.62 -9.80 -0.92
CA TRP A 127 21.30 -9.23 -1.19
C TRP A 127 21.34 -7.75 -1.57
N ASP A 128 22.46 -7.04 -1.41
CA ASP A 128 22.57 -5.60 -1.72
C ASP A 128 22.18 -5.27 -3.17
N ARG A 129 22.36 -6.22 -4.09
CA ARG A 129 21.93 -6.05 -5.49
C ARG A 129 20.42 -5.86 -5.65
N PHE A 130 19.63 -6.41 -4.72
CA PHE A 130 18.17 -6.32 -4.70
C PHE A 130 17.66 -5.18 -3.80
N VAL A 131 18.51 -4.59 -2.97
CA VAL A 131 18.16 -3.45 -2.11
C VAL A 131 18.39 -2.16 -2.90
N ARG A 132 17.38 -1.69 -3.64
CA ARG A 132 17.47 -0.52 -4.56
C ARG A 132 16.26 0.42 -4.56
#